data_AF-A0A439DPW5-F1
#
_entry.id   AF-A0A439DPW5-F1
#
_cell.length_a   1.000
_cell.length_b   1.000
_cell.length_c   1.000
_cell.angle_alpha   90.00
_cell.angle_beta   90.00
_cell.angle_gamma   90.00
#
_symmetry.space_group_name_H-M   'P 1'
#
loop_
_entity.id
_entity.type
_entity.pdbx_description
1 polymer ?
#
loop_
_entity_poly.entity_id
_entity_poly.type
_entity_poly.pdbx_seq_one_letter_code
_entity_poly.pdbx_strand_id
1 'polypeptide(L)'
;MKLDRRWWIAIGVVVAVIVALVYSMFNRPPAECDAVRELLQFNQSQAALIESKSSEGEGLPTLAEETAYRAWADGLAERAQKVSRSAPDLEWTSSQLANLADEFVRKMSKVRAEAESRAPGAPAPPTFYEMTAINAQISQKLAHLSEACAG
;
A
#
# COMPACT_ATOMS: atom_id res chain seq x y z
N MET A 1 -20.81 -17.71 -16.01
CA MET A 1 -20.84 -16.35 -15.42
C MET A 1 -19.47 -16.10 -14.81
N LYS A 2 -18.79 -15.03 -15.25
CA LYS A 2 -17.42 -14.67 -14.84
C LYS A 2 -17.47 -13.98 -13.47
N LEU A 3 -16.43 -14.15 -12.64
CA LEU A 3 -16.22 -13.34 -11.45
C LEU A 3 -16.16 -11.87 -11.84
N ASP A 4 -16.97 -11.02 -11.21
CA ASP A 4 -17.05 -9.61 -11.56
C ASP A 4 -15.76 -8.87 -11.16
N ARG A 5 -15.05 -8.38 -12.19
CA ARG A 5 -13.74 -7.68 -12.21
C ARG A 5 -13.62 -6.44 -11.30
N ARG A 6 -14.69 -6.05 -10.62
CA ARG A 6 -14.82 -4.80 -9.86
C ARG A 6 -14.15 -4.82 -8.47
N TRP A 7 -13.82 -6.00 -7.93
CA TRP A 7 -13.34 -6.09 -6.55
C TRP A 7 -11.86 -5.68 -6.43
N TRP A 8 -10.96 -6.15 -7.31
CA TRP A 8 -9.52 -5.88 -7.19
C TRP A 8 -9.06 -4.49 -7.65
N ILE A 9 -9.76 -3.88 -8.61
CA ILE A 9 -9.42 -2.53 -9.12
C ILE A 9 -9.47 -1.49 -7.98
N ALA A 10 -10.42 -1.64 -7.05
CA ALA A 10 -10.58 -0.70 -5.93
C ALA A 10 -9.37 -0.68 -4.98
N ILE A 11 -8.61 -1.78 -4.89
CA ILE A 11 -7.46 -1.91 -3.99
C ILE A 11 -6.20 -1.29 -4.62
N GLY A 12 -5.93 -1.56 -5.90
CA GLY A 12 -4.78 -0.98 -6.61
C GLY A 12 -4.87 0.56 -6.75
N VAL A 13 -6.07 1.09 -6.94
CA VAL A 13 -6.32 2.54 -7.12
C VAL A 13 -6.04 3.36 -5.85
N VAL A 14 -6.19 2.79 -4.65
CA VAL A 14 -6.10 3.57 -3.41
C VAL A 14 -4.65 3.77 -2.93
N VAL A 15 -3.71 2.90 -3.32
CA VAL A 15 -2.26 3.10 -3.07
C VAL A 15 -1.73 4.36 -3.78
N ALA A 16 -2.44 4.86 -4.81
CA ALA A 16 -2.04 5.99 -5.65
C ALA A 16 -2.38 7.40 -5.11
N VAL A 17 -3.14 7.54 -4.02
CA VAL A 17 -3.85 8.81 -3.73
C VAL A 17 -2.99 9.97 -3.17
N ILE A 18 -1.69 9.81 -2.88
CA ILE A 18 -0.86 10.97 -2.46
C ILE A 18 -0.32 11.73 -3.68
N VAL A 19 -1.21 12.31 -4.49
CA VAL A 19 -0.86 13.22 -5.59
C VAL A 19 -0.80 14.69 -5.11
N ALA A 20 -1.33 15.01 -3.92
CA ALA A 20 -1.54 16.40 -3.53
C ALA A 20 -0.34 17.15 -2.91
N LEU A 21 0.85 16.55 -2.77
CA LEU A 21 1.97 17.18 -2.03
C LEU A 21 3.22 17.55 -2.85
N VAL A 22 3.09 17.70 -4.16
CA VAL A 22 4.19 18.24 -4.98
C VAL A 22 4.25 19.78 -4.94
N TYR A 23 3.17 20.47 -4.55
CA TYR A 23 3.11 21.95 -4.58
C TYR A 23 3.57 22.67 -3.31
N SER A 24 3.77 22.00 -2.15
CA SER A 24 4.29 22.68 -0.95
C SER A 24 5.83 22.81 -0.92
N MET A 25 6.55 22.28 -1.92
CA MET A 25 8.02 22.22 -1.96
C MET A 25 8.74 23.59 -2.08
N PHE A 26 8.06 24.70 -1.80
CA PHE A 26 8.62 26.05 -1.76
C PHE A 26 9.22 26.46 -0.40
N ASN A 27 9.10 25.64 0.65
CA ASN A 27 9.93 25.75 1.84
C ASN A 27 10.75 24.45 1.98
N ARG A 28 12.04 24.55 2.32
CA ARG A 28 12.81 23.35 2.69
C ARG A 28 12.22 22.80 4.00
N PRO A 29 11.58 21.63 4.01
CA PRO A 29 11.17 21.03 5.27
C PRO A 29 12.42 20.62 6.06
N PRO A 30 12.30 20.44 7.38
CA PRO A 30 13.43 20.11 8.23
C PRO A 30 14.10 18.80 7.80
N ALA A 31 15.42 18.68 7.99
CA ALA A 31 16.21 17.53 7.54
C ALA A 31 15.71 16.18 8.10
N GLU A 32 15.02 16.20 9.23
CA GLU A 32 14.33 15.06 9.83
C GLU A 32 13.24 14.44 8.93
N CYS A 33 12.69 15.19 7.97
CA CYS A 33 11.65 14.71 7.04
C CYS A 33 12.20 14.02 5.78
N ASP A 34 13.52 13.94 5.58
CA ASP A 34 14.08 13.33 4.37
C ASP A 34 13.77 11.82 4.29
N ALA A 35 13.84 11.10 5.42
CA ALA A 35 13.49 9.68 5.45
C ALA A 35 11.98 9.44 5.24
N VAL A 36 11.13 10.35 5.75
CA VAL A 36 9.68 10.30 5.51
C VAL A 36 9.38 10.54 4.03
N ARG A 37 10.07 11.48 3.40
CA ARG A 37 9.95 11.71 1.95
C ARG A 37 10.39 10.49 1.16
N GLU A 38 11.51 9.86 1.51
CA GLU A 38 11.96 8.62 0.86
C GLU A 38 10.89 7.52 0.96
N LEU A 39 10.26 7.37 2.14
CA LEU A 39 9.15 6.45 2.37
C LEU A 39 7.95 6.75 1.47
N LEU A 40 7.51 8.01 1.41
CA LEU A 40 6.36 8.44 0.62
C LEU A 40 6.62 8.30 -0.89
N GLN A 41 7.80 8.70 -1.36
CA GLN A 41 8.22 8.57 -2.76
C GLN A 41 8.32 7.10 -3.17
N PHE A 42 8.86 6.24 -2.29
CA PHE A 42 8.90 4.81 -2.56
C PHE A 42 7.48 4.25 -2.68
N ASN A 43 6.59 4.57 -1.76
CA ASN A 43 5.18 4.14 -1.83
C ASN A 43 4.53 4.59 -3.15
N GLN A 44 4.74 5.84 -3.56
CA GLN A 44 4.23 6.38 -4.83
C GLN A 44 4.79 5.62 -6.03
N SER A 45 6.09 5.35 -6.05
CA SER A 45 6.74 4.62 -7.15
C SER A 45 6.23 3.18 -7.26
N GLN A 46 5.97 2.54 -6.12
CA GLN A 46 5.39 1.19 -6.07
C GLN A 46 3.91 1.20 -6.45
N ALA A 47 3.15 2.23 -6.08
CA ALA A 47 1.76 2.41 -6.52
C ALA A 47 1.68 2.45 -8.05
N ALA A 48 2.51 3.28 -8.69
CA ALA A 48 2.58 3.36 -10.15
C ALA A 48 3.06 2.05 -10.79
N LEU A 49 4.00 1.34 -10.17
CA LEU A 49 4.46 0.05 -10.65
C LEU A 49 3.35 -1.01 -10.55
N ILE A 50 2.65 -1.08 -9.42
CA ILE A 50 1.52 -1.99 -9.19
C ILE A 50 0.38 -1.65 -10.14
N GLU A 51 0.05 -0.38 -10.35
CA GLU A 51 -0.95 0.07 -11.33
C GLU A 51 -0.55 -0.31 -12.77
N SER A 52 0.73 -0.15 -13.14
CA SER A 52 1.23 -0.54 -14.46
C SER A 52 1.26 -2.07 -14.68
N LYS A 53 1.38 -2.84 -13.58
CA LYS A 53 1.42 -4.31 -13.59
C LYS A 53 0.06 -4.94 -13.37
N SER A 54 -0.89 -4.20 -12.80
CA SER A 54 -2.31 -4.52 -12.89
C SER A 54 -2.71 -4.30 -14.34
N SER A 55 -2.45 -5.31 -15.16
CA SER A 55 -3.05 -5.42 -16.48
C SER A 55 -4.57 -5.27 -16.37
N GLU A 56 -5.26 -4.98 -17.48
CA GLU A 56 -6.72 -5.01 -17.60
C GLU A 56 -7.33 -6.43 -17.36
N GLY A 57 -6.87 -7.15 -16.35
CA GLY A 57 -7.08 -8.57 -16.09
C GLY A 57 -8.30 -8.82 -15.21
N GLU A 58 -9.26 -9.56 -15.76
CA GLU A 58 -10.35 -10.21 -15.04
C GLU A 58 -9.76 -11.32 -14.14
N GLY A 59 -9.55 -11.11 -12.83
CA GLY A 59 -9.06 -12.23 -12.02
C GLY A 59 -8.72 -11.99 -10.55
N LEU A 60 -8.40 -13.10 -9.89
CA LEU A 60 -7.78 -13.19 -8.57
C LEU A 60 -6.32 -12.73 -8.63
N PRO A 61 -5.70 -12.36 -7.48
CA PRO A 61 -4.30 -11.99 -7.47
C PRO A 61 -3.44 -13.14 -7.98
N THR A 62 -2.58 -12.83 -8.92
CA THR A 62 -1.56 -13.74 -9.41
C THR A 62 -0.41 -13.83 -8.42
N LEU A 63 0.37 -14.91 -8.51
CA LEU A 63 1.61 -15.04 -7.75
C LEU A 63 2.60 -13.91 -8.06
N ALA A 64 2.59 -13.39 -9.29
CA ALA A 64 3.45 -12.29 -9.70
C ALA A 64 3.05 -10.97 -9.00
N GLU A 65 1.76 -10.70 -8.89
CA GLU A 65 1.25 -9.53 -8.15
C GLU A 65 1.54 -9.67 -6.65
N GLU A 66 1.30 -10.84 -6.05
CA GLU A 66 1.64 -11.09 -4.64
C GLU A 66 3.14 -10.83 -4.37
N THR A 67 4.00 -11.23 -5.30
CA THR A 67 5.45 -10.99 -5.20
C THR A 67 5.79 -9.50 -5.26
N ALA A 68 5.12 -8.74 -6.14
CA ALA A 68 5.31 -7.29 -6.22
C ALA A 68 4.85 -6.57 -4.94
N TYR A 69 3.69 -6.96 -4.40
CA TYR A 69 3.19 -6.42 -3.12
C TYR A 69 4.09 -6.81 -1.93
N ARG A 70 4.69 -8.00 -1.94
CA ARG A 70 5.70 -8.38 -0.93
C ARG A 70 6.92 -7.46 -0.97
N ALA A 71 7.47 -7.20 -2.17
CA ALA A 71 8.58 -6.28 -2.33
C ALA A 71 8.23 -4.84 -1.88
N TRP A 72 6.99 -4.40 -2.10
CA TRP A 72 6.49 -3.13 -1.58
C TRP A 72 6.44 -3.11 -0.05
N ALA A 73 5.89 -4.14 0.59
CA ALA A 73 5.83 -4.23 2.06
C ALA A 73 7.24 -4.27 2.69
N ASP A 74 8.14 -5.06 2.13
CA ASP A 74 9.54 -5.14 2.59
C ASP A 74 10.24 -3.77 2.44
N GLY A 75 10.04 -3.08 1.32
CA GLY A 75 10.63 -1.77 1.08
C GLY A 75 10.04 -0.66 1.95
N LEU A 76 8.77 -0.78 2.39
CA LEU A 76 8.17 0.08 3.41
C LEU A 76 8.77 -0.18 4.79
N ALA A 77 9.00 -1.45 5.16
CA ALA A 77 9.63 -1.81 6.42
C ALA A 77 11.06 -1.27 6.53
N GLU A 78 11.87 -1.38 5.47
CA GLU A 78 13.22 -0.81 5.42
C GLU A 78 13.20 0.71 5.67
N ARG A 79 12.26 1.42 5.02
CA ARG A 79 12.16 2.88 5.13
C ARG A 79 11.57 3.34 6.45
N ALA A 80 10.63 2.58 7.01
CA ALA A 80 10.12 2.84 8.36
C ALA A 80 11.25 2.83 9.40
N GLN A 81 12.23 1.92 9.29
CA GLN A 81 13.41 1.91 10.15
C GLN A 81 14.35 3.12 9.93
N LYS A 82 14.36 3.71 8.73
CA LYS A 82 15.09 4.97 8.48
C LYS A 82 14.38 6.15 9.15
N VAL A 83 13.04 6.18 9.10
CA VAL A 83 12.22 7.17 9.80
C VAL A 83 12.46 7.10 11.31
N SER A 84 12.44 5.91 11.93
CA SER A 84 12.72 5.76 13.37
C SER A 84 14.04 6.38 13.82
N ARG A 85 15.06 6.40 12.94
CA ARG A 85 16.39 6.95 13.23
C ARG A 85 16.49 8.46 13.05
N SER A 86 15.61 9.07 12.26
CA SER A 86 15.74 10.47 11.80
C SER A 86 14.59 11.38 12.24
N ALA A 87 13.39 10.83 12.47
CA ALA A 87 12.23 11.51 13.00
C ALA A 87 11.54 10.60 14.05
N PRO A 88 12.07 10.54 15.29
CA PRO A 88 11.54 9.67 16.35
C PRO A 88 10.06 9.89 16.64
N ASP A 89 9.56 11.12 16.51
CA ASP A 89 8.14 11.45 16.71
C ASP A 89 7.22 10.79 15.66
N LEU A 90 7.77 10.36 14.52
CA LEU A 90 7.05 9.71 13.43
C LEU A 90 7.31 8.19 13.38
N GLU A 91 8.21 7.66 14.22
CA GLU A 91 8.57 6.24 14.31
C GLU A 91 7.35 5.33 14.43
N TRP A 92 6.45 5.67 15.35
CA TRP A 92 5.28 4.84 15.60
C TRP A 92 4.38 4.77 14.37
N THR A 93 4.13 5.91 13.73
CA THR A 93 3.29 5.99 12.52
C THR A 93 3.92 5.23 11.36
N SER A 94 5.23 5.37 11.13
CA SER A 94 5.94 4.65 10.05
C SER A 94 6.00 3.14 10.30
N SER A 95 6.19 2.71 11.54
CA SER A 95 6.19 1.29 11.91
C SER A 95 4.80 0.66 11.73
N GLN A 96 3.74 1.37 12.11
CA GLN A 96 2.36 0.91 11.88
C GLN A 96 2.06 0.78 10.39
N LEU A 97 2.51 1.72 9.56
CA LEU A 97 2.38 1.63 8.12
C LEU A 97 3.05 0.35 7.56
N ALA A 98 4.29 0.07 7.97
CA ALA A 98 5.00 -1.14 7.53
C ALA A 98 4.28 -2.43 7.96
N ASN A 99 3.79 -2.49 9.20
CA ASN A 99 3.05 -3.65 9.71
C ASN A 99 1.73 -3.87 8.95
N LEU A 100 1.00 -2.80 8.66
CA LEU A 100 -0.24 -2.87 7.88
C LEU A 100 0.01 -3.32 6.43
N ALA A 101 1.10 -2.86 5.81
CA ALA A 101 1.50 -3.31 4.47
C ALA A 101 1.81 -4.82 4.44
N ASP A 102 2.57 -5.30 5.42
CA ASP A 102 2.89 -6.72 5.58
C ASP A 102 1.64 -7.57 5.90
N GLU A 103 0.71 -7.05 6.73
CA GLU A 103 -0.59 -7.70 6.94
C GLU A 103 -1.43 -7.77 5.66
N PHE A 104 -1.45 -6.68 4.88
CA PHE A 104 -2.13 -6.65 3.60
C PHE A 104 -1.62 -7.75 2.67
N VAL A 105 -0.29 -7.94 2.55
CA VAL A 105 0.31 -9.02 1.74
C VAL A 105 -0.09 -10.40 2.25
N ARG A 106 -0.06 -10.63 3.57
CA ARG A 106 -0.53 -11.90 4.14
C ARG A 106 -1.98 -12.22 3.79
N LYS A 107 -2.84 -11.21 3.86
CA LYS A 107 -4.27 -11.36 3.50
C LYS A 107 -4.43 -11.59 2.00
N MET A 108 -3.60 -10.97 1.15
CA MET A 108 -3.58 -11.22 -0.30
C MET A 108 -3.26 -12.69 -0.61
N SER A 109 -2.24 -13.27 0.03
CA SER A 109 -1.92 -14.70 -0.10
C SER A 109 -3.10 -15.58 0.32
N LYS A 110 -3.78 -15.22 1.42
CA LYS A 110 -4.96 -15.94 1.91
C LYS A 110 -6.13 -15.85 0.94
N VAL A 111 -6.42 -14.67 0.38
CA VAL A 111 -7.49 -14.50 -0.62
C VAL A 111 -7.20 -15.32 -1.87
N ARG A 112 -5.94 -15.38 -2.33
CA ARG A 112 -5.54 -16.22 -3.46
C ARG A 112 -5.84 -17.70 -3.19
N ALA A 113 -5.39 -18.22 -2.05
CA ALA A 113 -5.64 -19.60 -1.64
C ALA A 113 -7.14 -19.90 -1.48
N GLU A 114 -7.90 -18.99 -0.86
CA GLU A 114 -9.36 -19.14 -0.71
C GLU A 114 -10.07 -19.17 -2.04
N ALA A 115 -9.55 -18.46 -3.03
CA ALA A 115 -10.20 -18.34 -4.31
C ALA A 115 -9.84 -19.46 -5.30
N GLU A 116 -8.72 -20.16 -5.12
CA GLU A 116 -8.42 -21.42 -5.83
C GLU A 116 -9.48 -22.51 -5.59
N SER A 117 -10.14 -22.49 -4.43
CA SER A 117 -11.19 -23.45 -4.05
C SER A 117 -12.62 -23.01 -4.37
N ARG A 118 -12.81 -21.82 -4.95
CA ARG A 118 -14.14 -21.24 -5.22
C ARG A 118 -14.60 -21.47 -6.65
N ALA A 119 -15.91 -21.69 -6.81
CA ALA A 119 -16.52 -21.81 -8.12
C ALA A 119 -16.41 -20.49 -8.93
N PRO A 120 -16.27 -20.56 -10.27
CA PRO A 120 -16.36 -19.38 -11.12
C PRO A 120 -17.67 -18.61 -10.88
N GLY A 121 -17.54 -17.33 -10.51
CA GLY A 121 -18.66 -16.41 -10.25
C GLY A 121 -19.07 -16.29 -8.76
N ALA A 122 -18.43 -17.02 -7.84
CA ALA A 122 -18.70 -16.90 -6.41
C ALA A 122 -18.36 -15.49 -5.89
N PRO A 123 -19.06 -14.98 -4.85
CA PRO A 123 -18.67 -13.72 -4.21
C PRO A 123 -17.24 -13.81 -3.68
N ALA A 124 -16.50 -12.70 -3.62
CA ALA A 124 -15.13 -12.79 -3.14
C ALA A 124 -15.07 -13.16 -1.66
N PRO A 125 -13.93 -13.72 -1.21
CA PRO A 125 -13.81 -14.22 0.15
C PRO A 125 -13.97 -13.12 1.21
N PRO A 126 -14.45 -13.43 2.42
CA PRO A 126 -14.57 -12.44 3.50
C PRO A 126 -13.24 -11.75 3.81
N THR A 127 -12.12 -12.46 3.69
CA THR A 127 -10.75 -11.93 3.83
C THR A 127 -10.48 -10.74 2.90
N PHE A 128 -11.13 -10.66 1.73
CA PHE A 128 -11.01 -9.52 0.83
C PHE A 128 -11.50 -8.23 1.49
N TYR A 129 -12.61 -8.27 2.23
CA TYR A 129 -13.13 -7.08 2.89
C TYR A 129 -12.20 -6.59 4.02
N GLU A 130 -11.54 -7.52 4.72
CA GLU A 130 -10.50 -7.17 5.70
C GLU A 130 -9.34 -6.40 5.05
N MET A 131 -8.94 -6.79 3.84
CA MET A 131 -7.91 -6.05 3.08
C MET A 131 -8.33 -4.62 2.75
N THR A 132 -9.60 -4.37 2.46
CA THR A 132 -10.08 -3.00 2.19
C THR A 132 -9.99 -2.10 3.42
N ALA A 133 -10.24 -2.65 4.61
CA ALA A 133 -10.08 -1.94 5.88
C ALA A 133 -8.59 -1.67 6.21
N ILE A 134 -7.71 -2.64 5.97
CA ILE A 134 -6.25 -2.46 6.13
C ILE A 134 -5.75 -1.38 5.18
N ASN A 135 -6.20 -1.39 3.93
CA ASN A 135 -5.87 -0.39 2.93
C ASN A 135 -6.30 1.03 3.35
N ALA A 136 -7.51 1.19 3.90
CA ALA A 136 -7.94 2.48 4.45
C ALA A 136 -7.02 2.99 5.57
N GLN A 137 -6.56 2.08 6.45
CA GLN A 137 -5.60 2.44 7.50
C GLN A 137 -4.23 2.82 6.93
N ILE A 138 -3.74 2.11 5.92
CA ILE A 138 -2.50 2.45 5.20
C ILE A 138 -2.58 3.88 4.64
N SER A 139 -3.67 4.21 3.94
CA SER A 139 -3.87 5.57 3.39
C SER A 139 -3.86 6.63 4.49
N GLN A 140 -4.50 6.37 5.63
CA GLN A 140 -4.48 7.29 6.78
C GLN A 140 -3.07 7.49 7.35
N LYS A 141 -2.27 6.43 7.49
CA LYS A 141 -0.89 6.55 7.99
C LYS A 141 -0.01 7.31 7.02
N LEU A 142 -0.14 7.04 5.72
CA LEU A 142 0.59 7.78 4.69
C LEU A 142 0.20 9.26 4.69
N ALA A 143 -1.09 9.60 4.80
CA ALA A 143 -1.56 10.98 4.91
C ALA A 143 -0.98 11.68 6.14
N HIS A 144 -1.02 11.03 7.31
CA HIS A 144 -0.45 11.58 8.55
C HIS A 144 1.06 11.86 8.44
N LEU A 145 1.83 10.92 7.88
CA LEU A 145 3.27 11.13 7.62
C LEU A 145 3.51 12.29 6.65
N SER A 146 2.66 12.42 5.64
CA SER A 146 2.75 13.46 4.64
C SER A 146 2.41 14.84 5.19
N GLU A 147 1.36 14.96 6.01
CA GLU A 147 0.96 16.19 6.70
C GLU A 147 2.02 16.64 7.71
N ALA A 148 2.59 15.72 8.48
CA ALA A 148 3.65 16.03 9.44
C ALA A 148 4.91 16.61 8.77
N CYS A 149 5.14 16.28 7.50
CA CYS A 149 6.30 16.73 6.74
C CYS A 149 5.96 17.72 5.60
N ALA A 150 4.74 18.24 5.57
CA ALA A 150 4.29 19.29 4.67
C ALA A 150 4.75 20.67 5.20
N GLY A 151 6.04 20.97 5.02
CA GLY A 151 6.58 22.33 5.13
C GLY A 151 6.26 23.18 3.91
#